data_AF-S4PKE2-F1
#
_entry.id   AF-S4PKE2-F1
#
_cell.length_a   1.000
_cell.length_b   1.000
_cell.length_c   1.000
_cell.angle_alpha   90.00
_cell.angle_beta   90.00
_cell.angle_gamma   90.00
#
_symmetry.space_group_name_H-M   'P 1'
#
loop_
_entity.id
_entity.type
_entity.pdbx_description
1 polymer ?
#
loop_
_entity_poly.entity_id
_entity_poly.type
_entity_poly.pdbx_seq_one_letter_code
_entity_poly.pdbx_strand_id
1 'polypeptide(L)'
;MDMEDIVKCGKQLKACPYYASRMALDDAEIILISHAGIVSSGARSGVSLKLQDNVLILDEAHGLTAALENAHCAPVSVKQLSSVKTFL
;
A
#
# COMPACT_ATOMS: atom_id res chain seq x y z
N MET A 1 5.54 -13.59 -12.89
CA MET A 1 4.93 -12.50 -13.67
C MET A 1 5.24 -11.22 -12.92
N ASP A 2 5.86 -10.26 -13.58
CA ASP A 2 6.08 -8.92 -13.02
C ASP A 2 4.85 -8.02 -13.25
N MET A 3 4.97 -6.74 -12.90
CA MET A 3 3.86 -5.80 -13.05
C MET A 3 3.47 -5.62 -14.51
N GLU A 4 4.45 -5.56 -15.40
CA GLU A 4 4.32 -5.36 -16.84
C GLU A 4 3.55 -6.53 -17.48
N ASP A 5 3.86 -7.76 -17.10
CA ASP A 5 3.16 -8.98 -17.50
C ASP A 5 1.68 -8.96 -17.09
N ILE A 6 1.40 -8.60 -15.83
CA ILE A 6 0.03 -8.54 -15.30
C ILE A 6 -0.78 -7.47 -16.04
N VAL A 7 -0.19 -6.31 -16.32
CA VAL A 7 -0.84 -5.25 -17.11
C VAL A 7 -1.14 -5.71 -18.53
N LYS A 8 -0.18 -6.38 -19.19
CA LYS A 8 -0.36 -6.93 -20.54
C LYS A 8 -1.48 -7.97 -20.57
N CYS A 9 -1.49 -8.89 -19.60
CA CYS A 9 -2.53 -9.91 -19.45
C CYS A 9 -3.91 -9.28 -19.21
N GLY A 10 -4.02 -8.32 -18.28
CA GLY A 10 -5.28 -7.62 -18.00
C GLY A 10 -5.84 -6.90 -19.22
N LYS A 11 -4.98 -6.28 -20.05
CA LYS A 11 -5.41 -5.67 -21.33
C LYS A 11 -5.97 -6.71 -22.32
N GLN A 12 -5.33 -7.87 -22.44
CA GLN A 12 -5.80 -8.95 -23.32
C GLN A 12 -7.14 -9.52 -22.86
N LEU A 13 -7.31 -9.70 -21.54
CA LEU A 13 -8.50 -10.25 -20.92
C LEU A 13 -9.62 -9.22 -20.69
N LYS A 14 -9.38 -7.93 -20.99
CA LYS A 14 -10.27 -6.81 -20.64
C LYS A 14 -10.64 -6.78 -19.14
N ALA A 15 -9.69 -7.17 -18.29
CA ALA A 15 -9.82 -7.20 -16.84
C ALA A 15 -8.93 -6.12 -16.20
N CYS A 16 -9.30 -5.67 -15.00
CA CYS A 16 -8.52 -4.69 -14.25
C CYS A 16 -7.33 -5.37 -13.54
N PRO A 17 -6.07 -5.07 -13.91
CA PRO A 17 -4.88 -5.65 -13.28
C PRO A 17 -4.83 -5.45 -11.76
N TYR A 18 -5.28 -4.28 -11.30
CA TYR A 18 -5.28 -3.91 -9.88
C TYR A 18 -6.17 -4.81 -9.03
N TYR A 19 -7.39 -5.11 -9.51
CA TYR A 19 -8.29 -6.01 -8.78
C TYR A 19 -7.88 -7.47 -8.96
N ALA A 20 -7.38 -7.86 -10.14
CA ALA A 20 -6.87 -9.20 -10.38
C ALA A 20 -5.71 -9.56 -9.43
N SER A 21 -4.72 -8.68 -9.26
CA SER A 21 -3.60 -8.91 -8.34
C SER A 21 -4.05 -9.00 -6.88
N ARG A 22 -5.07 -8.22 -6.49
CA ARG A 22 -5.66 -8.32 -5.14
C ARG A 22 -6.38 -9.63 -4.91
N MET A 23 -7.15 -10.11 -5.89
CA MET A 23 -7.86 -11.38 -5.77
C MET A 23 -6.89 -12.57 -5.69
N ALA A 24 -5.72 -12.45 -6.33
CA ALA A 24 -4.69 -13.48 -6.30
C ALA A 24 -3.90 -13.54 -4.97
N LEU A 25 -4.10 -12.61 -4.04
CA LEU A 25 -3.34 -12.58 -2.77
C LEU A 25 -3.57 -13.82 -1.91
N ASP A 26 -4.79 -14.35 -1.91
CA ASP A 26 -5.13 -15.54 -1.10
C ASP A 26 -4.41 -16.81 -1.59
N ASP A 27 -4.03 -16.85 -2.87
CA ASP A 27 -3.31 -17.96 -3.50
C ASP A 27 -1.78 -17.69 -3.63
N ALA A 28 -1.31 -16.51 -3.18
CA ALA A 28 0.08 -16.10 -3.39
C ALA A 28 1.02 -16.68 -2.31
N GLU A 29 2.09 -17.34 -2.74
CA GLU A 29 3.15 -17.83 -1.84
C GLU A 29 4.16 -16.74 -1.46
N ILE A 30 4.38 -15.77 -2.36
CA ILE A 30 5.31 -14.66 -2.17
C ILE A 30 4.61 -13.36 -2.59
N ILE A 31 4.63 -12.38 -1.69
CA ILE A 31 4.03 -11.06 -1.92
C ILE A 31 5.13 -10.01 -1.83
N LEU A 32 5.27 -9.23 -2.91
CA LEU A 32 6.14 -8.05 -2.93
C LEU A 32 5.31 -6.82 -2.58
N ILE A 33 5.67 -6.14 -1.50
CA ILE A 33 4.95 -4.96 -1.00
C ILE A 33 5.94 -3.92 -0.48
N SER A 34 5.62 -2.64 -0.66
CA SER A 34 6.44 -1.54 -0.15
C SER A 34 6.33 -1.40 1.37
N HIS A 35 7.30 -0.73 2.01
CA HIS A 35 7.23 -0.42 3.44
C HIS A 35 5.92 0.33 3.78
N ALA A 36 5.49 1.28 2.95
CA ALA A 36 4.25 2.01 3.14
C ALA A 36 3.00 1.10 3.16
N GLY A 37 2.98 0.06 2.32
CA GLY A 37 1.93 -0.95 2.31
C GLY A 37 1.87 -1.76 3.61
N ILE A 38 3.01 -1.92 4.29
CA ILE A 38 3.12 -2.58 5.59
C ILE A 38 2.81 -1.65 6.75
N VAL A 39 3.27 -0.39 6.75
CA VAL A 39 3.19 0.47 7.95
C VAL A 39 1.94 1.34 8.03
N SER A 40 1.32 1.70 6.90
CA SER A 40 0.09 2.49 6.88
C SER A 40 -1.13 1.62 7.14
N SER A 41 -1.96 1.99 8.13
CA SER A 41 -3.20 1.27 8.44
C SER A 41 -4.18 1.25 7.26
N GLY A 42 -4.33 2.37 6.55
CA GLY A 42 -5.20 2.48 5.39
C GLY A 42 -4.71 1.66 4.19
N ALA A 43 -3.39 1.59 3.99
CA ALA A 43 -2.81 0.75 2.94
C ALA A 43 -3.00 -0.74 3.27
N ARG A 44 -2.72 -1.15 4.51
CA ARG A 44 -2.95 -2.51 4.99
C ARG A 44 -4.40 -2.95 4.85
N SER A 45 -5.36 -2.11 5.27
CA SER A 45 -6.79 -2.44 5.20
C SER A 45 -7.29 -2.63 3.77
N GLY A 46 -6.69 -1.95 2.81
CA GLY A 46 -7.02 -2.15 1.40
C GLY A 46 -6.52 -3.51 0.88
N VAL A 47 -5.37 -3.99 1.35
CA VAL A 47 -4.67 -5.15 0.76
C VAL A 47 -5.06 -6.47 1.45
N SER A 48 -5.87 -6.47 2.51
CA SER A 48 -6.25 -7.69 3.27
C SER A 48 -5.06 -8.56 3.68
N LEU A 49 -3.87 -7.97 3.80
CA LEU A 49 -2.62 -8.68 4.07
C LEU A 49 -2.62 -9.14 5.53
N LYS A 50 -2.45 -10.46 5.74
CA LYS A 50 -2.25 -11.04 7.07
C LYS A 50 -0.75 -11.22 7.30
N LEU A 51 -0.23 -10.59 8.34
CA LEU A 51 1.18 -10.76 8.74
C LEU A 51 1.35 -11.87 9.77
N GLN A 52 0.29 -12.19 10.50
CA GLN A 52 0.27 -13.33 11.42
C GLN A 52 0.49 -14.63 10.63
N ASP A 53 1.28 -15.55 11.20
CA ASP A 53 1.66 -16.83 10.60
C ASP A 53 2.42 -16.74 9.27
N ASN A 54 3.00 -15.57 8.97
CA ASN A 54 3.80 -15.31 7.77
C ASN A 54 5.19 -14.78 8.14
N VAL A 55 6.14 -14.92 7.20
CA VAL A 55 7.49 -14.36 7.34
C VAL A 55 7.56 -13.02 6.59
N LEU A 56 7.83 -11.95 7.32
CA LEU A 56 8.08 -10.63 6.73
C LEU A 56 9.59 -10.41 6.55
N ILE A 57 10.02 -10.21 5.31
CA ILE A 57 11.39 -9.84 4.97
C ILE A 57 11.41 -8.35 4.65
N LEU A 58 12.22 -7.60 5.38
CA LEU A 58 12.43 -6.18 5.15
C LEU A 58 13.72 -5.99 4.37
N ASP A 59 13.57 -5.75 3.07
CA ASP A 59 14.69 -5.29 2.24
C ASP A 59 14.93 -3.80 2.45
N GLU A 60 16.19 -3.37 2.36
CA GLU A 60 16.63 -1.98 2.52
C GLU A 60 16.01 -1.28 3.74
N ALA A 61 16.05 -1.94 4.90
CA ALA A 61 15.34 -1.53 6.11
C ALA A 61 15.74 -0.13 6.66
N HIS A 62 16.81 0.47 6.13
CA HIS A 62 17.19 1.85 6.44
C HIS A 62 16.08 2.87 6.10
N GLY A 63 15.21 2.57 5.13
CA GLY A 63 14.06 3.42 4.76
C GLY A 63 12.82 3.28 5.66
N LEU A 64 12.80 2.28 6.55
CA LEU A 64 11.62 1.94 7.35
C LEU A 64 11.20 3.07 8.30
N THR A 65 12.16 3.76 8.92
CA THR A 65 11.89 4.85 9.87
C THR A 65 11.14 5.99 9.20
N ALA A 66 11.58 6.40 7.99
CA ALA A 66 10.89 7.43 7.23
C ALA A 66 9.48 6.99 6.81
N ALA A 67 9.29 5.71 6.46
CA ALA A 67 7.96 5.18 6.17
C ALA A 67 7.03 5.24 7.39
N LEU A 68 7.52 4.88 8.58
CA LEU A 68 6.77 4.96 9.84
C LEU A 68 6.40 6.42 10.18
N GLU A 69 7.34 7.35 10.10
CA GLU A 69 7.09 8.77 10.33
C GLU A 69 6.00 9.29 9.39
N ASN A 70 6.11 9.00 8.08
CA ASN A 70 5.11 9.41 7.10
C ASN A 70 3.72 8.77 7.34
N ALA A 71 3.67 7.55 7.87
CA ALA A 71 2.41 6.86 8.14
C ALA A 71 1.71 7.35 9.41
N HIS A 72 2.45 7.92 10.35
CA HIS A 72 1.96 8.28 11.69
C HIS A 72 2.04 9.78 12.01
N CYS A 73 2.59 10.59 11.11
CA CYS A 73 2.62 12.04 11.22
C CYS A 73 1.76 12.69 10.14
N ALA A 74 0.98 13.70 10.54
CA ALA A 74 0.19 14.53 9.63
C ALA A 74 0.54 16.00 9.86
N PRO A 75 1.60 16.53 9.22
CA PRO A 75 1.98 17.94 9.37
C PRO A 75 0.87 18.84 8.83
N VAL A 76 0.58 19.91 9.57
CA VAL A 76 -0.46 20.88 9.21
C VAL A 76 0.18 22.20 8.82
N SER A 77 -0.09 22.66 7.61
CA SER A 77 0.34 23.97 7.11
C SER A 77 -0.69 25.07 7.40
N VAL A 78 -0.22 26.33 7.43
CA VAL A 78 -1.09 27.50 7.58
C VAL A 78 -2.17 27.55 6.50
N LYS A 79 -1.84 27.16 5.26
CA LYS A 79 -2.80 27.11 4.15
C LYS A 79 -3.92 26.09 4.38
N GLN A 80 -3.60 24.93 4.97
CA GLN A 80 -4.61 23.94 5.34
C GLN A 80 -5.50 24.49 6.46
N LEU A 81 -4.93 25.12 7.49
CA LEU A 81 -5.70 25.76 8.56
C LEU A 81 -6.64 26.85 8.04
N SER A 82 -6.15 27.76 7.19
CA SER A 82 -6.96 28.86 6.64
C SER A 82 -8.03 28.38 5.66
N SER A 83 -7.93 27.15 5.14
CA SER A 83 -8.93 26.54 4.27
C SER A 83 -10.11 25.91 5.03
N VAL A 84 -9.97 25.72 6.35
CA VAL A 84 -11.06 25.24 7.19
C VAL A 84 -12.02 26.40 7.45
N LYS A 85 -13.27 26.27 7.00
CA LYS A 85 -14.33 27.20 7.36
C LYS A 85 -14.66 27.01 8.84
N THR A 86 -14.17 27.92 9.68
CA THR A 86 -14.61 28.01 11.07
C THR A 86 -16.06 28.53 11.06
N PHE A 87 -17.02 27.63 11.20
CA PHE A 87 -18.37 28.02 11.63
C PHE A 87 -18.28 28.35 13.12
N LEU A 88 -17.98 29.60 13.45
CA LEU A 88 -18.38 30.21 14.70
C LEU A 88 -19.71 30.92 14.48
#